data_AF-A0A1J0WPV3-F1
#
_entry.id   AF-A0A1J0WPV3-F1
#
_cell.length_a   1.000
_cell.length_b   1.000
_cell.length_c   1.000
_cell.angle_alpha   90.00
_cell.angle_beta   90.00
_cell.angle_gamma   90.00
#
_symmetry.space_group_name_H-M   'P 1'
#
loop_
_entity.id
_entity.type
_entity.pdbx_description
1 polymer ?
#
loop_
_entity_poly.entity_id
_entity_poly.type
_entity_poly.pdbx_seq_one_letter_code
_entity_poly.pdbx_strand_id
1 'polypeptide(L)'
;METWLPPLEIARLLLMRRIPWPPPRDCDFWRYRLLGAIVPDFDDLLTKETAFPFSPKHPILPLHVRPALLAGVAIIDRAGPPMLKMLQGHMMGENKNRFVMATDHLVAPALEWGPPQQFQLI
;
A
#
# COMPACT_ATOMS: atom_id res chain seq x y z
N MET A 1 -9.88 -8.96 19.42
CA MET A 1 -10.25 -8.51 18.07
C MET A 1 -9.51 -9.39 17.08
N GLU A 2 -10.21 -10.20 16.30
CA GLU A 2 -9.60 -10.86 15.14
C GLU A 2 -9.42 -9.82 14.05
N THR A 3 -8.17 -9.49 13.73
CA THR A 3 -7.83 -8.69 12.56
C THR A 3 -7.95 -9.57 11.33
N TRP A 4 -8.72 -9.15 10.32
CA TRP A 4 -8.95 -9.92 9.09
C TRP A 4 -7.67 -10.11 8.25
N LEU A 5 -6.63 -9.31 8.51
CA LEU A 5 -5.28 -9.49 7.98
C LEU A 5 -4.26 -9.04 9.05
N PRO A 6 -3.16 -9.77 9.28
CA PRO A 6 -2.15 -9.35 10.24
C PRO A 6 -1.57 -7.97 9.86
N PRO A 7 -1.36 -7.05 10.82
CA PRO A 7 -0.82 -5.70 10.54
C PRO A 7 0.50 -5.70 9.77
N LEU A 8 1.34 -6.71 10.00
CA LEU A 8 2.58 -6.88 9.25
C LEU A 8 2.32 -7.15 7.77
N GLU A 9 1.34 -8.01 7.42
CA GLU A 9 1.00 -8.28 6.02
C GLU A 9 0.45 -7.03 5.33
N ILE A 10 -0.39 -6.26 6.03
CA ILE A 10 -0.83 -4.93 5.54
C ILE A 10 0.39 -4.04 5.25
N ALA A 11 1.34 -3.96 6.18
CA ALA A 11 2.54 -3.16 5.98
C ALA A 11 3.36 -3.61 4.76
N ARG A 12 3.47 -4.92 4.53
CA ARG A 12 4.16 -5.47 3.34
C ARG A 12 3.46 -5.07 2.04
N LEU A 13 2.13 -5.14 2.00
CA LEU A 13 1.31 -4.70 0.87
C LEU A 13 1.52 -3.21 0.59
N LEU A 14 1.50 -2.37 1.63
CA LEU A 14 1.69 -0.92 1.50
C LEU A 14 3.08 -0.54 1.00
N LEU A 15 4.09 -1.36 1.28
CA LEU A 15 5.46 -1.16 0.79
C LEU A 15 5.72 -1.78 -0.60
N MET A 16 4.70 -2.34 -1.26
CA MET A 16 4.83 -2.76 -2.65
C MET A 16 5.02 -1.56 -3.58
N ARG A 17 5.82 -1.75 -4.63
CA ARG A 17 6.02 -0.77 -5.70
C ARG A 17 4.77 -0.63 -6.53
N ARG A 18 4.32 0.60 -6.80
CA ARG A 18 3.20 0.84 -7.73
C ARG A 18 3.58 0.60 -9.18
N ILE A 19 4.82 0.93 -9.56
CA ILE A 19 5.30 0.87 -10.95
C ILE A 19 6.29 -0.28 -11.13
N PRO A 20 6.21 -1.02 -12.26
CA PRO A 20 7.11 -2.13 -12.55
C PRO A 20 8.56 -1.64 -12.71
N TRP A 21 9.49 -2.59 -12.57
CA TRP A 21 10.89 -2.39 -12.92
C TRP A 21 11.21 -3.14 -14.22
N PRO A 22 11.94 -2.56 -15.18
CA PRO A 22 12.50 -1.19 -15.18
C PRO A 22 11.41 -0.12 -15.29
N PRO A 23 11.64 1.10 -14.78
CA PRO A 23 10.66 2.18 -14.90
C PRO A 23 10.43 2.56 -16.37
N PRO A 24 9.21 3.03 -16.71
CA PRO A 24 9.00 3.82 -17.91
C PRO A 24 10.01 4.99 -17.92
N ARG A 25 10.54 5.35 -19.10
CA ARG A 25 11.52 6.43 -19.22
C ARG A 25 10.97 7.74 -18.64
N ASP A 26 11.85 8.52 -18.02
CA ASP A 26 11.69 9.91 -17.57
C ASP A 26 11.04 10.22 -16.21
N CYS A 27 10.80 9.26 -15.30
CA CYS A 27 10.32 9.61 -13.95
C CYS A 27 10.88 8.74 -12.80
N ASP A 28 11.17 9.37 -11.65
CA ASP A 28 11.54 8.72 -10.38
C ASP A 28 10.40 7.93 -9.71
N PHE A 29 9.29 7.73 -10.42
CA PHE A 29 8.11 7.04 -9.92
C PHE A 29 8.36 5.56 -9.55
N TRP A 30 9.52 4.97 -9.91
CA TRP A 30 9.92 3.62 -9.49
C TRP A 30 10.02 3.45 -7.97
N ARG A 31 10.18 4.55 -7.24
CA ARG A 31 10.25 4.58 -5.77
C ARG A 31 8.87 4.54 -5.14
N TYR A 32 7.84 4.98 -5.85
CA TYR A 32 6.51 5.16 -5.30
C TYR A 32 5.91 3.86 -4.78
N ARG A 33 5.46 3.93 -3.54
CA ARG A 33 4.88 2.81 -2.81
C ARG A 33 3.37 2.93 -2.78
N LEU A 34 2.69 1.81 -2.62
CA LEU A 34 1.25 1.82 -2.47
C LEU A 34 0.82 2.69 -1.28
N LEU A 35 1.66 2.80 -0.25
CA LEU A 35 1.49 3.71 0.88
C LEU A 35 1.22 5.17 0.45
N GLY A 36 1.86 5.66 -0.62
CA GLY A 36 1.62 7.01 -1.15
C GLY A 36 0.29 7.20 -1.88
N ALA A 37 -0.49 6.12 -2.10
CA ALA A 37 -1.88 6.23 -2.52
C ALA A 37 -2.84 6.48 -1.35
N ILE A 38 -2.39 6.26 -0.10
CA ILE A 38 -3.21 6.37 1.11
C ILE A 38 -2.79 7.57 1.94
N VAL A 39 -1.48 7.74 2.13
CA VAL A 39 -0.89 8.84 2.91
C VAL A 39 -0.49 9.94 1.94
N PRO A 40 -1.16 11.11 1.99
CA PRO A 40 -0.80 12.25 1.16
C PRO A 40 0.66 12.65 1.33
N ASP A 41 1.27 13.19 0.26
CA ASP A 41 2.64 13.71 0.22
C ASP A 41 3.75 12.69 0.58
N PHE A 42 3.41 11.42 0.80
CA PHE A 42 4.38 10.38 1.14
C PHE A 42 5.35 10.11 -0.02
N ASP A 43 4.88 10.16 -1.25
CA ASP A 43 5.73 10.01 -2.42
C ASP A 43 6.74 11.15 -2.55
N ASP A 44 6.35 12.38 -2.21
CA ASP A 44 7.23 13.56 -2.18
C ASP A 44 8.24 13.51 -1.03
N LEU A 45 7.90 12.82 0.06
CA LEU A 45 8.87 12.49 1.11
C LEU A 45 9.90 11.48 0.58
N LEU A 46 9.47 10.46 -0.16
CA LEU A 46 10.37 9.44 -0.72
C LEU A 46 11.33 9.97 -1.79
N THR A 47 10.97 11.01 -2.53
CA THR A 47 11.88 11.64 -3.50
C THR A 47 13.06 12.34 -2.83
N LYS A 48 12.87 12.84 -1.60
CA LYS A 48 13.90 13.53 -0.80
C LYS A 48 14.85 12.56 -0.10
N GLU A 49 14.41 11.31 0.12
CA GLU A 49 15.26 10.28 0.69
C GLU A 49 16.31 9.80 -0.32
N THR A 50 17.58 9.74 0.05
CA THR A 50 18.66 9.28 -0.85
C THR A 50 18.95 7.80 -0.70
N ALA A 51 18.71 7.22 0.47
CA ALA A 51 18.80 5.80 0.73
C ALA A 51 17.41 5.16 0.62
N PHE A 52 17.30 4.08 -0.16
CA PHE A 52 16.02 3.41 -0.37
C PHE A 52 16.03 1.93 0.06
N PRO A 53 16.09 1.63 1.37
CA PRO A 53 16.19 0.24 1.83
C PRO A 53 14.82 -0.45 2.03
N PHE A 54 13.69 0.21 1.73
CA PHE A 54 12.37 -0.30 2.14
C PHE A 54 11.82 -1.32 1.15
N SER A 55 11.70 -2.57 1.58
CA SER A 55 11.09 -3.64 0.79
C SER A 55 9.95 -4.30 1.57
N PRO A 56 8.95 -4.87 0.87
CA PRO A 56 7.96 -5.72 1.51
C PRO A 56 8.58 -6.87 2.34
N LYS A 57 9.76 -7.37 1.95
CA LYS A 57 10.44 -8.44 2.69
C LYS A 57 10.98 -7.96 4.04
N HIS A 58 11.46 -6.72 4.10
CA HIS A 58 12.06 -6.12 5.28
C HIS A 58 11.49 -4.70 5.49
N PRO A 59 10.35 -4.57 6.18
CA PRO A 59 9.66 -3.29 6.40
C PRO A 59 10.36 -2.43 7.48
N ILE A 60 11.68 -2.32 7.43
CA ILE A 60 12.47 -1.50 8.36
C ILE A 60 12.57 -0.09 7.78
N LEU A 61 11.83 0.85 8.36
CA LEU A 61 11.76 2.24 7.92
C LEU A 61 12.54 3.18 8.87
N PRO A 62 13.05 4.33 8.39
CA PRO A 62 13.58 5.41 9.20
C PRO A 62 12.50 5.88 10.16
N LEU A 63 12.94 6.35 11.33
CA LEU A 63 12.02 6.77 12.38
C LEU A 63 11.00 7.80 11.89
N HIS A 64 11.40 8.74 11.03
CA HIS A 64 10.52 9.78 10.50
C HIS A 64 9.45 9.28 9.50
N VAL A 65 9.64 8.09 8.90
CA VAL A 65 8.71 7.48 7.93
C VAL A 65 7.70 6.54 8.61
N ARG A 66 8.08 5.96 9.76
CA ARG A 66 7.26 4.98 10.49
C ARG A 66 5.83 5.46 10.80
N PRO A 67 5.58 6.73 11.20
CA PRO A 67 4.22 7.20 11.45
C PRO A 67 3.31 7.07 10.22
N ALA A 68 3.82 7.34 9.02
CA ALA A 68 3.05 7.18 7.78
C ALA A 68 2.66 5.71 7.54
N LEU A 69 3.59 4.77 7.73
CA LEU A 69 3.28 3.34 7.59
C LEU A 69 2.24 2.90 8.62
N LEU A 70 2.39 3.30 9.88
CA LEU A 70 1.44 2.95 10.94
C LEU A 70 0.04 3.53 10.65
N ALA A 71 -0.04 4.77 10.18
CA ALA A 71 -1.30 5.38 9.75
C ALA A 71 -1.93 4.62 8.58
N GLY A 72 -1.14 4.29 7.56
CA GLY A 72 -1.60 3.49 6.43
C GLY A 72 -2.12 2.11 6.87
N VAL A 73 -1.41 1.42 7.76
CA VAL A 73 -1.83 0.13 8.31
C VAL A 73 -3.17 0.26 9.04
N ALA A 74 -3.32 1.26 9.92
CA ALA A 74 -4.55 1.50 10.66
C ALA A 74 -5.74 1.84 9.74
N ILE A 75 -5.51 2.62 8.68
CA ILE A 75 -6.54 2.95 7.68
C ILE A 75 -7.00 1.67 6.96
N ILE A 76 -6.08 0.83 6.49
CA ILE A 76 -6.45 -0.43 5.81
C ILE A 76 -7.15 -1.38 6.77
N ASP A 77 -6.59 -1.59 7.96
CA ASP A 77 -7.16 -2.51 8.95
C ASP A 77 -8.63 -2.15 9.25
N ARG A 78 -8.92 -0.85 9.40
CA ARG A 78 -10.28 -0.36 9.62
C ARG A 78 -11.16 -0.38 8.36
N ALA A 79 -10.60 -0.13 7.18
CA ALA A 79 -11.32 -0.10 5.91
C ALA A 79 -11.68 -1.49 5.38
N GLY A 80 -10.89 -2.48 5.74
CA GLY A 80 -11.13 -3.85 5.31
C GLY A 80 -10.74 -4.13 3.87
N PRO A 81 -11.09 -5.32 3.37
CA PRO A 81 -10.77 -5.75 2.02
C PRO A 81 -11.27 -4.85 0.87
N PRO A 82 -12.41 -4.13 0.96
CA PRO A 82 -12.85 -3.23 -0.12
C PRO A 82 -11.81 -2.14 -0.46
N MET A 83 -11.03 -1.69 0.52
CA MET A 83 -9.93 -0.75 0.27
C MET A 83 -8.79 -1.38 -0.54
N LEU A 84 -8.50 -2.66 -0.34
CA LEU A 84 -7.52 -3.38 -1.17
C LEU A 84 -7.97 -3.43 -2.62
N LYS A 85 -9.28 -3.63 -2.89
CA LYS A 85 -9.84 -3.57 -4.25
C LYS A 85 -9.60 -2.20 -4.89
N MET A 86 -9.87 -1.11 -4.17
CA MET A 86 -9.61 0.25 -4.68
C MET A 86 -8.13 0.45 -5.01
N LEU A 87 -7.24 -0.02 -4.13
CA LEU A 87 -5.80 0.10 -4.29
C LEU A 87 -5.23 -0.68 -5.48
N GLN A 88 -5.93 -1.70 -5.99
CA GLN A 88 -5.56 -2.36 -7.26
C GLN A 88 -5.52 -1.37 -8.43
N GLY A 89 -6.35 -0.31 -8.40
CA GLY A 89 -6.37 0.76 -9.41
C GLY A 89 -5.14 1.68 -9.38
N HIS A 90 -4.42 1.72 -8.26
CA HIS A 90 -3.20 2.52 -8.08
C HIS A 90 -1.92 1.76 -8.45
N MET A 91 -2.03 0.48 -8.77
CA MET A 91 -0.91 -0.38 -9.17
C MET A 91 -0.83 -0.48 -10.70
N MET A 92 0.38 -0.60 -11.24
CA MET A 92 0.62 -0.67 -12.69
C MET A 92 1.37 -1.94 -13.12
N GLY A 93 1.07 -2.38 -14.33
CA GLY A 93 1.78 -3.49 -15.01
C GLY A 93 1.87 -4.75 -14.17
N GLU A 94 3.05 -5.38 -14.17
CA GLU A 94 3.29 -6.63 -13.47
C GLU A 94 3.12 -6.54 -11.95
N ASN A 95 3.37 -5.37 -11.34
CA ASN A 95 3.15 -5.20 -9.90
C ASN A 95 1.65 -5.18 -9.55
N LYS A 96 0.78 -4.72 -10.47
CA LYS A 96 -0.68 -4.88 -10.32
C LYS A 96 -1.06 -6.34 -10.27
N ASN A 97 -0.54 -7.16 -11.19
CA ASN A 97 -0.83 -8.60 -11.22
C ASN A 97 -0.43 -9.27 -9.89
N ARG A 98 0.78 -9.00 -9.41
CA ARG A 98 1.28 -9.54 -8.13
C ARG A 98 0.43 -9.10 -6.94
N PHE A 99 0.02 -7.83 -6.92
CA PHE A 99 -0.84 -7.31 -5.86
C PHE A 99 -2.22 -7.94 -5.87
N VAL A 100 -2.83 -8.10 -7.05
CA VAL A 100 -4.10 -8.82 -7.22
C VAL A 100 -3.94 -10.25 -6.70
N MET A 101 -2.94 -11.01 -7.17
CA MET A 101 -2.71 -12.38 -6.69
C MET A 101 -2.53 -12.46 -5.17
N ALA A 102 -1.81 -11.51 -4.57
CA ALA A 102 -1.57 -11.48 -3.13
C ALA A 102 -2.84 -11.14 -2.32
N THR A 103 -3.80 -10.43 -2.91
CA THR A 103 -5.00 -9.94 -2.22
C THR A 103 -6.29 -10.64 -2.65
N ASP A 104 -6.26 -11.48 -3.67
CA ASP A 104 -7.44 -12.09 -4.29
C ASP A 104 -8.29 -12.86 -3.28
N HIS A 105 -7.66 -13.70 -2.46
CA HIS A 105 -8.32 -14.47 -1.41
C HIS A 105 -8.98 -13.62 -0.31
N LEU A 106 -8.56 -12.35 -0.15
CA LEU A 106 -9.15 -11.41 0.81
C LEU A 106 -10.28 -10.60 0.17
N VAL A 107 -10.14 -10.29 -1.11
CA VAL A 107 -11.04 -9.40 -1.85
C VAL A 107 -12.22 -10.16 -2.46
N ALA A 108 -12.01 -11.39 -2.94
CA ALA A 108 -13.05 -12.18 -3.60
C ALA A 108 -14.24 -12.50 -2.67
N PRO A 109 -14.05 -12.91 -1.40
CA PRO A 109 -15.16 -13.07 -0.47
C PRO A 109 -15.82 -11.74 -0.09
N ALA A 110 -15.04 -10.65 -0.05
CA ALA A 110 -15.51 -9.34 0.36
C ALA A 110 -16.31 -8.58 -0.71
N LEU A 111 -16.42 -9.09 -1.94
CA LEU A 111 -17.39 -8.55 -2.91
C LEU A 111 -18.85 -8.71 -2.42
N GLU A 112 -19.09 -9.59 -1.45
CA GLU A 112 -20.37 -9.71 -0.75
C GLU A 112 -20.56 -8.67 0.38
N TRP A 113 -19.49 -7.98 0.81
CA TRP A 113 -19.48 -7.06 1.97
C TRP A 113 -19.85 -5.60 1.66
N GLY A 114 -20.16 -5.25 0.40
CA GLY A 114 -20.59 -3.90 0.03
C GLY A 114 -19.45 -2.88 -0.13
N PRO A 115 -19.75 -1.61 -0.47
CA PRO A 115 -18.73 -0.60 -0.76
C PRO A 115 -17.93 -0.20 0.50
N PRO A 116 -16.67 0.25 0.34
CA PRO A 116 -15.85 0.72 1.46
C PRO A 116 -16.54 1.86 2.20
N GLN A 117 -16.52 1.81 3.54
CA GLN A 117 -17.08 2.87 4.35
C GLN A 117 -16.22 4.13 4.18
N GLN A 118 -16.86 5.24 3.83
CA GLN A 118 -16.19 6.52 3.67
C GLN A 118 -15.68 7.00 5.04
N PHE A 119 -14.37 7.03 5.23
CA PHE A 119 -13.76 7.42 6.50
C PHE A 119 -13.85 8.93 6.69
N GLN A 120 -14.60 9.38 7.70
CA GLN A 120 -14.45 10.72 8.24
C GLN A 120 -13.18 10.76 9.08
N LEU A 121 -12.15 11.44 8.56
CA LEU A 121 -11.01 11.87 9.36
C LEU A 121 -11.53 12.94 10.33
N ILE A 122 -11.62 12.60 11.62
CA ILE A 122 -11.95 13.53 12.72
C ILE A 122 -10.70 14.34 13.05
#